data_AF-A0A6C7E528-F1
#
_entry.id   AF-A0A6C7E528-F1
#
_cell.length_a   1.000
_cell.length_b   1.000
_cell.length_c   1.000
_cell.angle_alpha   90.00
_cell.angle_beta   90.00
_cell.angle_gamma   90.00
#
_symmetry.space_group_name_H-M   'P 1'
#
loop_
_entity.id
_entity.type
_entity.pdbx_description
1 polymer ?
#
loop_
_entity_poly.entity_id
_entity_poly.type
_entity_poly.pdbx_seq_one_letter_code
_entity_poly.pdbx_strand_id
1 'polypeptide(L)'
;MSSGDTIYLVRHAKAGERRVWEGDDVDRPLSKKGWRQSEAVAKRLQKHGASALYSSAYVRCMQTLEPLGKLIGQPVQEEPRLFEYEPFEPVLDLLAEVENRAVLCSHGDIIPDVIAALQRRGMEIHTPADWRKSSIWVLRRKKGRITHGKVWPPAIA
;
A
#
# COMPACT_ATOMS: atom_id res chain seq x y z
N MET A 1 13.82 -0.92 -24.79
CA MET A 1 12.38 -1.10 -24.47
C MET A 1 12.10 -0.30 -23.21
N SER A 2 11.25 0.73 -23.26
CA SER A 2 10.86 1.47 -22.05
C SER A 2 10.07 0.51 -21.15
N SER A 3 10.75 -0.04 -20.15
CA SER A 3 10.13 -0.83 -19.08
C SER A 3 9.16 0.08 -18.35
N GLY A 4 7.86 -0.23 -18.38
CA GLY A 4 6.88 0.51 -17.59
C GLY A 4 7.22 0.51 -16.09
N ASP A 5 6.79 1.55 -15.38
CA ASP A 5 7.02 1.68 -13.95
C ASP A 5 6.17 0.68 -13.18
N THR A 6 6.62 0.35 -11.97
CA THR A 6 5.90 -0.51 -11.04
C THR A 6 5.63 0.27 -9.77
N ILE A 7 4.37 0.37 -9.36
CA ILE A 7 3.97 0.99 -8.10
C ILE A 7 3.37 -0.09 -7.20
N TYR A 8 3.63 -0.02 -5.90
CA TYR A 8 3.11 -0.95 -4.92
C TYR A 8 2.08 -0.25 -4.03
N LEU A 9 0.84 -0.72 -4.05
CA LEU A 9 -0.22 -0.24 -3.15
C LEU A 9 -0.49 -1.31 -2.08
N VAL A 10 -0.15 -0.99 -0.84
CA VAL A 10 -0.13 -1.91 0.30
C VAL A 10 -1.30 -1.59 1.22
N ARG A 11 -2.09 -2.60 1.58
CA ARG A 11 -3.03 -2.47 2.71
C ARG A 11 -2.25 -2.65 4.01
N HIS A 12 -2.45 -1.75 4.98
CA HIS A 12 -1.80 -1.84 6.28
C HIS A 12 -1.93 -3.24 6.93
N ALA A 13 -0.95 -3.60 7.74
CA ALA A 13 -0.91 -4.88 8.45
C ALA A 13 -1.89 -4.94 9.63
N LYS A 14 -2.03 -6.12 10.27
CA LYS A 14 -2.96 -6.34 11.38
C LYS A 14 -2.68 -5.43 12.59
N ALA A 15 -3.64 -4.59 12.94
CA ALA A 15 -3.56 -3.61 14.03
C ALA A 15 -4.55 -3.89 15.19
N GLY A 16 -4.75 -5.17 15.53
CA GLY A 16 -5.76 -5.56 16.52
C GLY A 16 -7.19 -5.24 16.07
N GLU A 17 -8.10 -5.18 17.04
CA GLU A 17 -9.52 -4.87 16.85
C GLU A 17 -9.83 -3.45 17.32
N ARG A 18 -10.54 -2.68 16.49
CA ARG A 18 -10.93 -1.29 16.81
C ARG A 18 -11.77 -1.19 18.08
N ARG A 19 -12.68 -2.15 18.31
CA ARG A 19 -13.63 -2.14 19.45
C ARG A 19 -12.99 -2.27 20.83
N VAL A 20 -11.76 -2.77 20.92
CA VAL A 20 -11.04 -2.94 22.21
C VAL A 20 -9.93 -1.90 22.40
N TRP A 21 -9.80 -0.96 21.47
CA TRP A 21 -8.82 0.11 21.55
C TRP A 21 -9.46 1.31 22.27
N GLU A 22 -8.79 1.77 23.33
CA GLU A 22 -9.31 2.82 24.21
C GLU A 22 -8.89 4.23 23.78
N GLY A 23 -7.94 4.36 22.85
CA GLY A 23 -7.46 5.64 22.31
C GLY A 23 -8.11 6.04 20.99
N ASP A 24 -7.60 7.12 20.38
CA ASP A 24 -7.99 7.49 19.02
C ASP A 24 -7.57 6.39 18.02
N ASP A 25 -8.44 6.02 17.08
CA ASP A 25 -8.15 4.97 16.09
C ASP A 25 -6.97 5.34 15.19
N VAL A 26 -6.65 6.64 15.04
CA VAL A 26 -5.47 7.11 14.32
C VAL A 26 -4.17 6.60 14.95
N ASP A 27 -4.15 6.47 16.28
CA ASP A 27 -2.99 6.05 17.06
C ASP A 27 -2.87 4.54 17.22
N ARG A 28 -3.87 3.77 16.75
CA ARG A 28 -3.92 2.32 16.96
C ARG A 28 -2.75 1.61 16.26
N PRO A 29 -1.86 0.93 17.02
CA PRO A 29 -0.64 0.36 16.47
C PRO A 29 -0.86 -1.01 15.83
N LEU A 30 0.17 -1.49 15.13
CA LEU A 30 0.25 -2.88 14.72
C LEU A 30 0.24 -3.83 15.92
N SER A 31 -0.51 -4.91 15.77
CA SER A 31 -0.43 -6.06 16.68
C SER A 31 0.88 -6.82 16.49
N LYS A 32 1.22 -7.73 17.42
CA LYS A 32 2.36 -8.66 17.26
C LYS A 32 2.35 -9.40 15.91
N LYS A 33 1.16 -9.78 15.44
CA LYS A 33 0.98 -10.41 14.12
C LYS A 33 1.17 -9.41 12.97
N GLY A 34 0.74 -8.17 13.17
CA GLY A 34 0.95 -7.07 12.22
C GLY A 34 2.43 -6.76 11.99
N TRP A 35 3.24 -6.75 13.05
CA TRP A 35 4.69 -6.57 12.92
C TRP A 35 5.34 -7.67 12.07
N ARG A 36 4.98 -8.94 12.30
CA ARG A 36 5.45 -10.05 11.45
C ARG A 36 5.04 -9.88 9.99
N GLN A 37 3.81 -9.43 9.73
CA GLN A 37 3.33 -9.11 8.38
C GLN A 37 4.14 -7.97 7.75
N SER A 38 4.38 -6.89 8.50
CA SER A 38 5.18 -5.75 8.06
C SER A 38 6.62 -6.15 7.69
N GLU A 39 7.29 -6.98 8.49
CA GLU A 39 8.60 -7.52 8.15
C GLU A 39 8.59 -8.35 6.86
N ALA A 40 7.53 -9.13 6.63
CA ALA A 40 7.37 -9.93 5.42
C ALA A 40 7.14 -9.05 4.16
N VAL A 41 6.33 -7.99 4.30
CA VAL A 41 6.15 -6.95 3.26
C VAL A 41 7.50 -6.32 2.94
N ALA A 42 8.25 -5.91 3.96
CA ALA A 42 9.55 -5.25 3.81
C ALA A 42 10.57 -6.13 3.06
N LYS A 43 10.77 -7.38 3.50
CA LYS A 43 11.68 -8.32 2.83
C LYS A 43 11.28 -8.57 1.38
N ARG A 44 9.98 -8.63 1.08
CA ARG A 44 9.50 -8.84 -0.28
C ARG A 44 9.76 -7.62 -1.15
N LEU A 45 9.40 -6.43 -0.69
CA LEU A 45 9.51 -5.20 -1.49
C LEU A 45 10.96 -4.73 -1.67
N GLN A 46 11.83 -4.96 -0.67
CA GLN A 46 13.28 -4.76 -0.83
C GLN A 46 13.84 -5.58 -1.99
N LYS A 47 13.48 -6.87 -2.08
CA LYS A 47 13.91 -7.76 -3.19
C LYS A 47 13.41 -7.31 -4.56
N HIS A 48 12.33 -6.52 -4.61
CA HIS A 48 11.79 -5.95 -5.84
C HIS A 48 12.18 -4.47 -6.04
N GLY A 49 13.18 -4.01 -5.28
CA GLY A 49 13.84 -2.71 -5.47
C GLY A 49 12.97 -1.51 -5.15
N ALA A 50 12.12 -1.59 -4.13
CA ALA A 50 11.37 -0.45 -3.61
C ALA A 50 12.26 0.78 -3.40
N SER A 51 11.78 1.96 -3.79
CA SER A 51 12.59 3.18 -3.95
C SER A 51 12.14 4.35 -3.08
N ALA A 52 10.83 4.49 -2.84
CA ALA A 52 10.23 5.57 -2.06
C ALA A 52 9.02 5.04 -1.28
N LEU A 53 8.72 5.64 -0.12
CA LEU A 53 7.69 5.17 0.81
C LEU A 53 6.73 6.31 1.17
N TYR A 54 5.46 6.11 0.87
CA TYR A 54 4.36 7.02 1.19
C TYR A 54 3.30 6.29 1.98
N SER A 55 2.70 6.93 2.97
CA SER A 55 1.73 6.27 3.84
C SER A 55 0.69 7.26 4.34
N SER A 56 -0.50 6.75 4.60
CA SER A 56 -1.42 7.41 5.53
C SER A 56 -0.73 7.63 6.90
N ALA A 57 -1.04 8.75 7.56
CA ALA A 57 -0.46 9.12 8.86
C ALA A 57 -0.91 8.22 10.03
N TYR A 58 -2.01 7.47 9.87
CA TYR A 58 -2.44 6.46 10.84
C TYR A 58 -1.26 5.54 11.24
N VAL A 59 -1.04 5.37 12.54
CA VAL A 59 0.15 4.69 13.10
C VAL A 59 0.35 3.30 12.50
N ARG A 60 -0.72 2.52 12.35
CA ARG A 60 -0.67 1.19 11.70
C ARG A 60 -0.16 1.21 10.25
N CYS A 61 -0.44 2.26 9.48
CA CYS A 61 0.02 2.40 8.10
C CYS A 61 1.51 2.74 8.07
N MET A 62 1.92 3.73 8.87
CA MET A 62 3.33 4.12 9.05
C MET A 62 4.18 2.93 9.49
N GLN A 63 3.77 2.25 10.57
CA GLN A 63 4.42 1.05 11.09
C GLN A 63 4.47 -0.11 10.10
N THR A 64 3.53 -0.19 9.15
CA THR A 64 3.57 -1.24 8.12
C THR A 64 4.78 -1.07 7.20
N LEU A 65 5.22 0.17 6.93
CA LEU A 65 6.34 0.46 6.05
C LEU A 65 7.67 0.70 6.79
N GLU A 66 7.65 0.95 8.11
CA GLU A 66 8.85 1.20 8.90
C GLU A 66 9.99 0.17 8.70
N PRO A 67 9.75 -1.16 8.74
CA PRO A 67 10.83 -2.12 8.49
C PRO A 67 11.39 -2.02 7.07
N LEU A 68 10.58 -1.66 6.08
CA LEU A 68 11.05 -1.45 4.72
C LEU A 68 11.94 -0.21 4.65
N GLY A 69 11.53 0.89 5.25
CA GLY A 69 12.32 2.12 5.33
C GLY A 69 13.70 1.90 5.91
N LYS A 70 13.79 1.12 7.00
CA LYS A 70 15.07 0.70 7.60
C LYS A 70 15.93 -0.13 6.63
N LEU A 71 15.32 -1.04 5.87
CA LEU A 71 16.03 -1.93 4.93
C LEU A 71 16.55 -1.22 3.67
N ILE A 72 15.91 -0.14 3.23
CA ILE A 72 16.30 0.59 2.02
C ILE A 72 16.90 1.98 2.29
N GLY A 73 16.98 2.38 3.57
CA GLY A 73 17.52 3.68 3.99
C GLY A 73 16.64 4.87 3.58
N GLN A 74 15.31 4.68 3.51
CA GLN A 74 14.35 5.72 3.11
C GLN A 74 13.35 6.00 4.23
N PRO A 75 12.99 7.27 4.48
CA PRO A 75 11.93 7.60 5.43
C PRO A 75 10.56 7.20 4.87
N VAL A 76 9.61 6.93 5.76
CA VAL A 76 8.19 6.83 5.40
C VAL A 76 7.61 8.25 5.43
N GLN A 77 7.13 8.72 4.28
CA GLN A 77 6.54 10.05 4.16
C GLN A 77 5.02 9.97 4.34
N GLU A 78 4.48 10.87 5.16
CA GLU A 78 3.03 11.02 5.27
C GLU A 78 2.47 11.60 3.97
N GLU A 79 1.37 11.04 3.50
CA GLU A 79 0.68 11.48 2.29
C GLU A 79 -0.82 11.56 2.58
N PRO A 80 -1.37 12.78 2.76
CA PRO A 80 -2.78 13.01 3.10
C PRO A 80 -3.77 12.32 2.17
N ARG A 81 -3.44 12.18 0.88
CA ARG A 81 -4.31 11.51 -0.10
C ARG A 81 -4.56 10.03 0.21
N LEU A 82 -3.77 9.41 1.09
CA LEU A 82 -3.87 7.99 1.45
C LEU A 82 -4.70 7.72 2.72
N PHE A 83 -5.23 8.74 3.38
CA PHE A 83 -5.87 8.65 4.71
C PHE A 83 -7.20 7.88 4.67
N GLU A 84 -7.60 7.28 5.80
CA GLU A 84 -8.88 6.57 5.92
C GLU A 84 -10.03 7.59 5.83
N TYR A 85 -11.15 7.21 5.21
CA TYR A 85 -12.35 8.03 5.01
C TYR A 85 -12.21 9.27 4.10
N GLU A 86 -11.04 9.52 3.54
CA GLU A 86 -10.85 10.54 2.51
C GLU A 86 -11.32 10.05 1.12
N PRO A 87 -11.63 10.96 0.18
CA PRO A 87 -11.91 10.58 -1.20
C PRO A 87 -10.75 9.79 -1.82
N PHE A 88 -11.07 8.77 -2.63
CA PHE A 88 -10.05 7.94 -3.27
C PHE A 88 -9.48 8.57 -4.56
N GLU A 89 -10.19 9.52 -5.17
CA GLU A 89 -9.83 10.11 -6.47
C GLU A 89 -8.42 10.72 -6.47
N PRO A 90 -7.98 11.48 -5.44
CA PRO A 90 -6.62 12.00 -5.37
C PRO A 90 -5.53 10.92 -5.35
N VAL A 91 -5.84 9.68 -4.94
CA VAL A 91 -4.89 8.56 -5.00
C VAL A 91 -4.57 8.19 -6.46
N LEU A 92 -5.51 8.39 -7.38
CA LEU A 92 -5.27 8.10 -8.81
C LEU A 92 -4.24 9.05 -9.41
N ASP A 93 -4.26 10.32 -9.01
CA ASP A 93 -3.27 11.32 -9.43
C ASP A 93 -1.91 11.03 -8.79
N LEU A 94 -1.90 10.70 -7.49
CA LEU A 94 -0.70 10.27 -6.80
C LEU A 94 -0.03 9.06 -7.49
N LEU A 95 -0.79 8.04 -7.91
CA LEU A 95 -0.26 6.89 -8.65
C LEU A 95 0.37 7.28 -10.01
N ALA A 96 -0.06 8.37 -10.63
CA ALA A 96 0.52 8.90 -11.85
C ALA A 96 1.81 9.71 -11.61
N GLU A 97 1.95 10.31 -10.43
CA GLU A 97 3.03 11.23 -10.05
C GLU A 97 4.26 10.54 -9.44
N VAL A 98 4.05 9.55 -8.56
CA VAL A 98 5.13 8.92 -7.77
C VAL A 98 6.21 8.28 -8.64
N GLU A 99 7.40 8.09 -8.09
CA GLU A 99 8.52 7.48 -8.80
C GLU A 99 8.30 5.98 -9.04
N ASN A 100 9.05 5.43 -10.00
CA ASN A 100 9.09 4.00 -10.22
C ASN A 100 9.53 3.26 -8.95
N ARG A 101 8.79 2.22 -8.59
CA ARG A 101 8.98 1.36 -7.40
C ARG A 101 8.64 2.03 -6.07
N ALA A 102 7.85 3.11 -6.10
CA ALA A 102 7.23 3.67 -4.90
C ALA A 102 6.26 2.68 -4.24
N VAL A 103 6.19 2.74 -2.91
CA VAL A 103 5.31 1.94 -2.06
C VAL A 103 4.37 2.88 -1.31
N LEU A 104 3.08 2.69 -1.49
CA LEU A 104 2.02 3.48 -0.90
C LEU A 104 1.23 2.61 0.08
N CYS A 105 1.09 3.03 1.34
CA CYS A 105 0.32 2.29 2.35
C CYS A 105 -0.99 3.00 2.68
N SER A 106 -2.11 2.27 2.57
CA SER A 106 -3.45 2.80 2.82
C SER A 106 -4.39 1.72 3.41
N HIS A 107 -5.68 2.01 3.39
CA HIS A 107 -6.73 1.36 4.17
C HIS A 107 -7.63 0.46 3.32
N GLY A 108 -8.54 -0.24 4.00
CA GLY A 108 -9.42 -1.23 3.39
C GLY A 108 -10.67 -0.69 2.72
N ASP A 109 -10.97 0.58 2.95
CA ASP A 109 -12.01 1.40 2.32
C ASP A 109 -11.45 2.09 1.05
N ILE A 110 -10.23 2.64 1.12
CA ILE A 110 -9.61 3.35 -0.03
C ILE A 110 -9.18 2.40 -1.14
N ILE A 111 -8.43 1.34 -0.82
CA ILE A 111 -7.79 0.48 -1.83
C ILE A 111 -8.80 -0.17 -2.79
N PRO A 112 -9.92 -0.75 -2.33
CA PRO A 112 -10.92 -1.31 -3.24
C PRO A 112 -11.46 -0.31 -4.26
N ASP A 113 -11.75 0.92 -3.83
CA ASP A 113 -12.31 1.96 -4.70
C ASP A 113 -11.29 2.45 -5.73
N VAL A 114 -10.02 2.61 -5.33
CA VAL A 114 -8.91 2.89 -6.25
C VAL A 114 -8.80 1.79 -7.32
N ILE A 115 -8.76 0.52 -6.92
CA ILE A 115 -8.64 -0.61 -7.85
C ILE A 115 -9.86 -0.68 -8.79
N ALA A 116 -11.07 -0.50 -8.27
CA ALA A 116 -12.28 -0.47 -9.08
C ALA A 116 -12.28 0.67 -10.10
N ALA A 117 -11.82 1.87 -9.71
CA ALA A 117 -11.70 3.01 -10.61
C ALA A 117 -10.64 2.77 -11.69
N LEU A 118 -9.49 2.20 -11.35
CA LEU A 118 -8.47 1.81 -12.32
C LEU A 118 -8.99 0.78 -13.33
N GLN A 119 -9.75 -0.21 -12.87
CA GLN A 119 -10.37 -1.21 -13.75
C GLN A 119 -11.38 -0.56 -14.71
N ARG A 120 -12.25 0.35 -14.23
CA ARG A 120 -13.14 1.15 -15.10
C ARG A 120 -12.39 2.00 -16.13
N ARG A 121 -11.15 2.42 -15.81
CA ARG A 121 -10.25 3.17 -16.71
C ARG A 121 -9.42 2.28 -17.65
N GLY A 122 -9.68 0.97 -17.67
CA GLY A 122 -9.07 0.00 -18.58
C GLY A 122 -7.85 -0.74 -18.04
N MET A 123 -7.60 -0.73 -16.71
CA MET A 123 -6.58 -1.59 -16.11
C MET A 123 -7.04 -3.06 -16.15
N GLU A 124 -6.18 -3.95 -16.63
CA GLU A 124 -6.40 -5.39 -16.60
C GLU A 124 -5.89 -6.00 -15.28
N ILE A 125 -6.70 -6.85 -14.62
CA ILE A 125 -6.34 -7.54 -13.38
C ILE A 125 -5.95 -8.99 -13.69
N HIS A 126 -4.73 -9.40 -13.34
CA HIS A 126 -4.14 -10.68 -13.75
C HIS A 126 -4.20 -11.79 -12.69
N THR A 127 -4.78 -11.51 -11.52
CA THR A 127 -4.89 -12.45 -10.39
C THR A 127 -6.23 -12.25 -9.69
N PRO A 128 -6.79 -13.27 -9.03
CA PRO A 128 -7.96 -13.07 -8.15
C PRO A 128 -7.70 -11.95 -7.14
N ALA A 129 -8.68 -11.07 -6.94
CA ALA A 129 -8.54 -9.94 -6.02
C ALA A 129 -8.38 -10.44 -4.58
N ASP A 130 -7.55 -9.74 -3.81
CA ASP A 130 -7.31 -10.01 -2.39
C ASP A 130 -7.23 -8.68 -1.65
N TRP A 131 -8.09 -8.55 -0.64
CA TRP A 131 -8.25 -7.33 0.13
C TRP A 131 -7.73 -7.49 1.54
N ARG A 132 -7.14 -8.63 1.92
CA ARG A 132 -6.70 -8.88 3.30
C ARG A 132 -5.62 -7.88 3.72
N LYS A 133 -5.58 -7.55 5.01
CA LYS A 133 -4.48 -6.76 5.60
C LYS A 133 -3.13 -7.38 5.21
N SER A 134 -2.15 -6.53 4.86
CA SER A 134 -0.84 -6.92 4.29
C SER A 134 -0.86 -7.44 2.84
N SER A 135 -1.96 -7.32 2.09
CA SER A 135 -1.95 -7.52 0.64
C SER A 135 -1.16 -6.41 -0.07
N ILE A 136 -0.50 -6.75 -1.19
CA ILE A 136 0.24 -5.80 -2.02
C ILE A 136 -0.31 -5.85 -3.44
N TRP A 137 -0.95 -4.78 -3.87
CA TRP A 137 -1.29 -4.56 -5.27
C TRP A 137 -0.06 -4.04 -6.02
N VAL A 138 0.34 -4.77 -7.05
CA VAL A 138 1.46 -4.44 -7.94
C VAL A 138 0.87 -3.86 -9.21
N LEU A 139 1.06 -2.57 -9.40
CA LEU A 139 0.46 -1.78 -10.47
C LEU A 139 1.52 -1.43 -11.51
N ARG A 140 1.25 -1.72 -12.78
CA ARG A 140 2.16 -1.41 -13.90
C ARG A 140 1.69 -0.13 -14.58
N ARG A 141 2.54 0.90 -14.53
CA ARG A 141 2.29 2.21 -15.12
C ARG A 141 3.04 2.37 -16.45
N LYS A 142 2.35 2.83 -17.48
CA LYS A 142 2.92 3.15 -18.80
C LYS A 142 2.39 4.52 -19.24
N LYS A 143 3.30 5.47 -19.51
CA LYS A 143 2.95 6.85 -19.90
C LYS A 143 1.91 7.49 -18.94
N GLY A 144 2.17 7.42 -17.62
CA GLY A 144 1.30 8.00 -16.59
C GLY A 144 0.02 7.20 -16.27
N ARG A 145 -0.32 6.16 -17.03
CA ARG A 145 -1.54 5.36 -16.79
C ARG A 145 -1.23 3.99 -16.21
N ILE A 146 -2.00 3.56 -15.22
CA ILE A 146 -1.96 2.17 -14.77
C ILE A 146 -2.65 1.30 -15.83
N THR A 147 -1.97 0.25 -16.27
CA THR A 147 -2.41 -0.64 -17.37
C THR A 147 -2.67 -2.06 -16.90
N HIS A 148 -1.92 -2.53 -15.91
CA HIS A 148 -2.07 -3.88 -15.36
C HIS A 148 -1.98 -3.84 -13.85
N GLY A 149 -2.78 -4.66 -13.18
CA GLY A 149 -2.74 -4.91 -11.75
C GLY A 149 -2.63 -6.40 -11.46
N LYS A 150 -1.83 -6.75 -10.46
CA LYS A 150 -1.90 -8.07 -9.82
C LYS A 150 -1.79 -7.89 -8.32
N VAL A 151 -2.33 -8.80 -7.55
CA VAL A 151 -2.22 -8.77 -6.10
C VAL A 151 -1.33 -9.91 -5.61
N TRP A 152 -0.50 -9.56 -4.65
CA TRP A 152 0.23 -10.52 -3.84
C TRP A 152 -0.50 -10.69 -2.51
N PRO A 153 -0.96 -11.91 -2.19
CA PRO A 153 -1.63 -12.16 -0.92
C PRO A 153 -0.66 -11.94 0.25
N PRO A 154 -1.17 -11.73 1.47
CA PRO A 154 -0.35 -11.65 2.67
C PRO A 154 0.52 -12.90 2.79
N ALA A 155 1.84 -12.72 2.96
CA ALA A 155 2.74 -13.84 3.20
C ALA A 155 2.46 -14.54 4.55
N ILE A 156 1.78 -13.86 5.46
CA ILE A 156 1.35 -14.35 6.78
C ILE A 156 -0.14 -14.05 6.92
N ALA A 157 -0.96 -15.10 6.94
CA ALA A 157 -2.41 -15.03 7.18
C ALA A 157 -2.72 -14.74 8.65
#